data_AF-A0A2V9BC87-F1
#
_entry.id   AF-A0A2V9BC87-F1
#
_cell.length_a   1.000
_cell.length_b   1.000
_cell.length_c   1.000
_cell.angle_alpha   90.00
_cell.angle_beta   90.00
_cell.angle_gamma   90.00
#
_symmetry.space_group_name_H-M   'P 1'
#
loop_
_entity.id
_entity.type
_entity.pdbx_description
1 polymer ?
#
loop_
_entity_poly.entity_id
_entity_poly.type
_entity_poly.pdbx_seq_one_letter_code
_entity_poly.pdbx_strand_id
1 'polypeptide(L)' 'WTADIYLLSALRRPDIWPVGDLALATAVQEVKRLRKRPSPERLEKMSAPWRPWRAVAARLFWHHYLSKRGLRSAAISL' A
#
# COMPACT_ATOMS: atom_id res chain seq x y z
N TRP A 1 -3.71 -0.13 11.81
CA TRP A 1 -3.20 -1.30 11.06
C TRP A 1 -4.10 -2.51 11.21
N THR A 2 -4.14 -3.22 12.34
CA THR A 2 -4.91 -4.48 12.49
C THR A 2 -6.38 -4.32 12.13
N ALA A 3 -7.05 -3.30 12.67
CA ALA A 3 -8.44 -3.01 12.35
C ALA A 3 -8.64 -2.72 10.84
N ASP A 4 -7.76 -1.93 10.24
CA ASP A 4 -7.83 -1.60 8.81
C ASP A 4 -7.71 -2.86 7.94
N ILE A 5 -6.76 -3.75 8.25
CA ILE A 5 -6.57 -5.00 7.53
C ILE A 5 -7.81 -5.90 7.68
N TYR A 6 -8.38 -5.99 8.87
CA TYR A 6 -9.59 -6.77 9.11
C TYR A 6 -10.78 -6.21 8.29
N LEU A 7 -11.02 -4.90 8.36
CA LEU A 7 -12.10 -4.24 7.62
C LEU A 7 -11.94 -4.42 6.10
N LEU A 8 -10.72 -4.26 5.59
CA LEU A 8 -10.40 -4.35 4.16
C LEU A 8 -10.45 -5.78 3.61
N SER A 9 -9.95 -6.76 4.38
CA SER A 9 -9.75 -8.13 3.90
C SER A 9 -10.88 -9.07 4.29
N ALA A 10 -11.25 -9.12 5.57
CA ALA A 10 -12.29 -10.01 6.07
C ALA A 10 -13.67 -9.43 5.80
N LEU A 11 -13.91 -8.17 6.15
CA LEU A 11 -15.22 -7.52 5.97
C LEU A 11 -15.40 -6.83 4.61
N ARG A 12 -14.39 -6.88 3.74
CA ARG A 12 -14.45 -6.39 2.35
C ARG A 12 -14.92 -4.93 2.22
N ARG A 13 -14.65 -4.09 3.22
CA ARG A 13 -15.00 -2.67 3.18
C ARG A 13 -14.17 -1.96 2.08
N PRO A 14 -14.82 -1.32 1.09
CA PRO A 14 -14.12 -0.84 -0.11
C PRO A 14 -13.31 0.45 0.12
N ASP A 15 -13.64 1.22 1.14
CA ASP A 15 -13.06 2.54 1.39
C ASP A 15 -12.09 2.58 2.59
N ILE A 16 -11.35 1.51 2.80
CA ILE A 16 -10.33 1.40 3.85
C ILE A 16 -8.95 1.69 3.28
N TRP A 17 -8.17 2.47 4.03
CA TRP A 17 -6.80 2.84 3.69
C TRP A 17 -5.88 2.62 4.91
N PRO A 18 -5.08 1.54 4.95
CA PRO A 18 -4.24 1.20 6.10
C PRO A 18 -3.03 2.14 6.27
N VAL A 19 -3.24 3.36 6.77
CA VAL A 19 -2.19 4.39 6.89
C VAL A 19 -0.94 3.94 7.68
N GLY A 20 -1.13 3.06 8.67
CA GLY A 20 -0.03 2.51 9.48
C GLY A 20 0.77 1.40 8.81
N ASP A 21 0.45 0.99 7.58
CA ASP A 21 1.11 -0.11 6.88
C ASP A 21 2.42 0.35 6.21
N LEU A 22 3.56 -0.15 6.70
CA LEU A 22 4.88 0.23 6.18
C LEU A 22 5.13 -0.27 4.75
N ALA A 23 4.54 -1.41 4.37
CA ALA A 23 4.67 -1.95 3.02
C ALA A 23 3.92 -1.08 2.01
N LEU A 24 2.69 -0.68 2.35
CA LEU A 24 1.88 0.27 1.60
C LEU A 24 2.59 1.62 1.45
N ALA A 25 3.07 2.20 2.54
CA ALA A 25 3.78 3.48 2.52
C ALA A 25 5.05 3.40 1.63
N THR A 26 5.77 2.29 1.68
CA THR A 26 6.93 2.03 0.82
C THR A 26 6.54 1.87 -0.64
N ALA A 27 5.49 1.12 -0.94
CA ALA A 27 5.01 0.95 -2.30
C ALA A 27 4.54 2.28 -2.92
N VAL A 28 3.83 3.10 -2.15
CA VAL A 28 3.41 4.44 -2.58
C VAL A 28 4.62 5.31 -2.87
N GLN A 29 5.65 5.28 -2.01
CA GLN A 29 6.92 5.98 -2.26
C GLN A 29 7.55 5.53 -3.59
N GLU A 30 7.67 4.21 -3.81
CA GLU A 30 8.31 3.63 -4.99
C GLU A 30 7.54 3.97 -6.28
N VAL A 31 6.23 3.72 -6.30
CA VAL A 31 5.38 3.95 -7.48
C VAL A 31 5.27 5.43 -7.81
N LYS A 32 5.15 6.30 -6.81
CA LYS A 32 5.06 7.77 -7.00
C LYS A 32 6.43 8.45 -7.07
N ARG A 33 7.52 7.68 -7.05
CA ARG A 33 8.93 8.16 -7.11
C ARG A 33 9.22 9.27 -6.10
N LEU A 34 8.71 9.12 -4.88
CA LEU A 34 8.91 10.10 -3.81
C LEU A 34 10.31 9.95 -3.21
N ARG A 35 10.98 11.09 -2.95
CA ARG A 35 12.31 11.12 -2.31
C ARG A 35 12.36 10.40 -0.97
N LYS A 36 11.29 10.48 -0.18
CA LYS A 36 11.16 9.83 1.12
C LYS A 36 9.79 9.18 1.27
N ARG A 37 9.69 8.19 2.16
CA ARG A 37 8.41 7.58 2.53
C ARG A 37 7.45 8.67 3.02
N PRO A 38 6.20 8.72 2.53
CA PRO A 38 5.22 9.68 3.01
C PRO A 38 4.93 9.45 4.51
N SER A 39 4.69 10.54 5.25
CA SER A 39 4.17 10.44 6.62
C SER A 39 2.74 9.87 6.60
N PRO A 40 2.22 9.37 7.74
CA PRO A 40 0.83 8.97 7.87
C PRO A 40 -0.16 10.01 7.32
N GLU A 41 -0.02 11.31 7.68
CA GLU A 41 -0.97 12.33 7.22
C GLU A 41 -0.87 12.56 5.71
N ARG A 42 0.35 12.54 5.16
CA ARG A 42 0.55 12.68 3.71
C ARG A 42 -0.01 11.48 2.96
N LEU A 43 0.19 10.27 3.49
CA LEU A 43 -0.29 9.03 2.91
C LEU A 43 -1.83 9.00 2.89
N GLU A 44 -2.49 9.48 3.95
CA GLU A 44 -3.95 9.63 4.00
C GLU A 44 -4.44 10.65 2.95
N LYS A 45 -3.84 11.85 2.89
CA LYS A 45 -4.22 12.88 1.90
C LYS A 45 -4.06 12.41 0.46
N MET A 46 -2.98 11.68 0.17
CA MET A 46 -2.74 11.09 -1.16
C MET A 46 -3.81 10.06 -1.56
N SER A 47 -4.54 9.48 -0.60
CA SER A 47 -5.57 8.47 -0.85
C SER A 47 -6.91 9.03 -1.29
N ALA A 48 -7.14 10.34 -1.09
CA ALA A 48 -8.44 10.98 -1.33
C ALA A 48 -9.00 10.76 -2.76
N PRO A 49 -8.19 10.83 -3.85
CA PRO A 49 -8.69 10.58 -5.20
C PRO A 49 -9.17 9.15 -5.46
N TRP A 50 -8.86 8.19 -4.59
CA TRP A 50 -9.26 6.80 -4.75
C TRP A 50 -10.55 6.44 -4.00
N ARG A 51 -11.18 7.39 -3.29
CA ARG A 51 -12.49 7.15 -2.68
C ARG A 51 -13.54 6.90 -3.76
N PRO A 52 -14.52 6.00 -3.55
CA PRO A 52 -14.73 5.16 -2.35
C PRO A 52 -14.00 3.80 -2.41
N TRP A 53 -12.97 3.66 -3.24
CA TRP A 53 -12.28 2.41 -3.58
C TRP A 53 -10.83 2.34 -3.05
N ARG A 54 -10.54 3.00 -1.92
CA ARG A 54 -9.17 3.04 -1.37
C ARG A 54 -8.60 1.66 -1.07
N ALA A 55 -9.44 0.68 -0.75
CA ALA A 55 -9.02 -0.71 -0.55
C ALA A 55 -8.48 -1.35 -1.84
N VAL A 56 -9.02 -0.98 -3.01
CA VAL A 56 -8.54 -1.45 -4.31
C VAL A 56 -7.14 -0.87 -4.57
N ALA A 57 -6.97 0.44 -4.36
CA ALA A 57 -5.66 1.08 -4.48
C ALA A 57 -4.62 0.42 -3.56
N ALA A 58 -4.98 0.17 -2.29
CA ALA A 58 -4.08 -0.48 -1.33
C ALA A 58 -3.60 -1.86 -1.82
N ARG A 59 -4.49 -2.67 -2.39
CA ARG A 59 -4.16 -3.98 -2.97
C ARG A 59 -3.19 -3.87 -4.15
N LEU A 60 -3.36 -2.89 -5.02
CA LEU A 60 -2.44 -2.66 -6.14
C LEU A 60 -1.04 -2.24 -5.66
N PHE A 61 -0.96 -1.40 -4.64
CA PHE A 61 0.32 -1.04 -4.03
C PHE A 61 1.00 -2.23 -3.34
N TRP A 62 0.27 -3.06 -2.60
CA TRP A 62 0.84 -4.29 -2.04
C TRP A 62 1.29 -5.26 -3.12
N HIS A 63 0.54 -5.38 -4.23
CA HIS A 63 0.99 -6.18 -5.36
C HIS A 63 2.32 -5.68 -5.91
N HIS A 64 2.49 -4.36 -6.10
CA HIS A 64 3.79 -3.79 -6.47
C HIS A 64 4.89 -4.10 -5.45
N TYR A 65 4.60 -3.93 -4.15
CA TYR A 65 5.54 -4.18 -3.06
C TYR A 65 6.10 -5.61 -3.11
N LEU A 66 5.20 -6.59 -3.28
CA LEU A 66 5.51 -8.01 -3.33
C LEU A 66 6.24 -8.37 -4.62
N SER A 67 5.75 -7.95 -5.79
CA SER A 67 6.38 -8.25 -7.08
C SER A 67 7.82 -7.73 -7.13
N LYS A 68 8.08 -6.50 -6.67
CA LYS A 68 9.44 -5.95 -6.63
C LYS A 68 10.39 -6.69 -5.67
N ARG A 69 9.87 -7.39 -4.68
CA ARG A 69 10.67 -8.15 -3.70
C ARG A 69 10.81 -9.62 -4.10
N GLY A 70 9.79 -10.21 -4.70
CA GLY A 70 9.89 -11.52 -5.36
C GLY A 70 10.90 -11.52 -6.50
N LEU A 71 10.96 -10.45 -7.29
CA LEU A 71 12.01 -10.26 -8.31
C LEU A 71 13.42 -10.19 -7.71
N ARG A 72 13.56 -9.63 -6.51
CA ARG A 72 14.86 -9.53 -5.81
C ARG A 72 15.33 -10.88 -5.27
N SER A 73 14.42 -11.72 -4.78
CA SER A 73 14.76 -13.08 -4.36
C SER A 73 15.18 -13.97 -5.53
N ALA A 74 14.55 -13.85 -6.70
CA ALA A 74 14.93 -14.63 -7.88
C ALA A 74 16.30 -14.22 -8.47
N ALA A 75 16.68 -12.94 -8.36
CA ALA A 75 17.94 -12.43 -8.92
C ALA A 75 19.19 -12.74 -8.07
N ILE A 76 19.05 -13.15 -6.81
CA ILE A 76 20.17 -13.49 -5.91
C ILE A 76 20.45 -15.02 -5.92
N SER A 77 19.57 -15.81 -6.53
CA SER A 77 19.71 -17.27 -6.64
C SER A 77 20.29 -17.75 -7.98
N LEU A 78 20.89 -16.86 -8.77
CA LEU A 78 21.63 -17.14 -10.01
C LEU A 78 23.07 -16.65 -9.85
#